data_AF-A0A0B7MJR4-F1
#
_entry.id   AF-A0A0B7MJR4-F1
#
_cell.length_a   1.000
_cell.length_b   1.000
_cell.length_c   1.000
_cell.angle_alpha   90.00
_cell.angle_beta   90.00
_cell.angle_gamma   90.00
#
_symmetry.space_group_name_H-M   'P 1'
#
loop_
_entity.id
_entity.type
_entity.pdbx_description
1 polymer ?
#
loop_
_entity_poly.entity_id
_entity_poly.type
_entity_poly.pdbx_seq_one_letter_code
_entity_poly.pdbx_strand_id
1 'polypeptide(L)'
;MLWGSDKYIELPDKWDIHEYSIMEAFCGSVRNDRISNALYSAIKGRGAFRRFKDAIHRYSIEDSWYKFRYEALKKLAVEWCEENGISYVETQGGN
;
A
#
# COMPACT_ATOMS: atom_id res chain seq x y z
N MET A 1 8.54 -3.04 -38.53
CA MET A 1 7.75 -1.97 -37.91
C MET A 1 7.66 -2.29 -36.42
N LEU A 2 8.46 -1.62 -35.60
CA LEU A 2 8.57 -1.86 -34.15
C LEU A 2 7.51 -1.02 -33.44
N TRP A 3 6.46 -1.66 -32.92
CA TRP A 3 5.55 -1.02 -31.98
C TRP A 3 6.19 -1.15 -30.59
N GLY A 4 6.50 -0.01 -29.97
CA GLY A 4 7.13 0.05 -28.66
C GLY A 4 6.26 -0.63 -27.62
N SER A 5 6.69 -1.80 -27.14
CA SER A 5 6.16 -2.39 -25.93
C SER A 5 6.62 -1.51 -24.77
N ASP A 6 5.68 -0.78 -24.18
CA ASP A 6 5.83 -0.09 -22.91
C ASP A 6 6.72 -0.91 -21.96
N LYS A 7 7.90 -0.38 -21.66
CA LYS A 7 8.80 -0.94 -20.66
C LYS A 7 8.17 -0.69 -19.29
N TYR A 8 7.14 -1.45 -18.97
CA TYR A 8 6.73 -1.64 -17.59
C TYR A 8 7.88 -2.37 -16.90
N ILE A 9 8.61 -1.67 -16.05
CA ILE A 9 9.52 -2.32 -15.11
C ILE A 9 8.60 -2.97 -14.10
N GLU A 10 8.50 -4.30 -14.14
CA GLU A 10 7.87 -5.05 -13.07
C GLU A 10 8.52 -4.62 -11.76
N LEU A 11 7.70 -4.15 -10.82
CA LEU A 11 8.19 -3.72 -9.53
C LEU A 11 8.92 -4.92 -8.90
N PRO A 12 10.17 -4.75 -8.42
CA PRO A 12 10.86 -5.85 -7.77
C PRO A 12 10.05 -6.39 -6.59
N ASP A 13 10.18 -7.69 -6.30
CA ASP A 13 9.46 -8.46 -5.27
C ASP A 13 9.37 -7.76 -3.90
N LYS A 14 10.40 -6.96 -3.56
CA LYS A 14 10.39 -6.11 -2.36
C LYS A 14 9.18 -5.18 -2.26
N TRP A 15 8.64 -4.66 -3.37
CA TRP A 15 7.45 -3.81 -3.36
C TRP A 15 6.19 -4.57 -3.02
N ASP A 16 6.07 -5.83 -3.46
CA ASP A 16 4.97 -6.72 -3.07
C ASP A 16 5.05 -7.04 -1.57
N ILE A 17 6.26 -7.26 -1.04
CA ILE A 17 6.51 -7.43 0.40
C ILE A 17 6.13 -6.15 1.17
N HIS A 18 6.48 -4.97 0.66
CA HIS A 18 6.08 -3.70 1.28
C HIS A 18 4.57 -3.53 1.27
N GLU A 19 3.88 -3.84 0.17
CA GLU A 19 2.42 -3.70 0.11
C GLU A 19 1.72 -4.67 1.07
N TYR A 20 2.20 -5.92 1.18
CA TYR A 20 1.72 -6.86 2.18
C TYR A 20 1.95 -6.35 3.61
N SER A 21 3.14 -5.80 3.90
CA SER A 21 3.47 -5.24 5.21
C SER A 21 2.58 -4.04 5.57
N ILE A 22 2.28 -3.18 4.59
CA ILE A 22 1.36 -2.04 4.78
C ILE A 22 -0.07 -2.55 5.06
N MET A 23 -0.53 -3.58 4.34
CA MET A 23 -1.82 -4.21 4.59
C MET A 23 -1.89 -4.78 6.00
N GLU A 24 -0.86 -5.50 6.44
CA GLU A 24 -0.79 -6.08 7.79
C GLU A 24 -0.77 -5.01 8.88
N ALA A 25 0.04 -3.96 8.71
CA ALA A 25 0.09 -2.82 9.62
C ALA A 25 -1.26 -2.09 9.70
N PHE A 26 -1.95 -1.93 8.57
CA PHE A 26 -3.28 -1.32 8.54
C PHE A 26 -4.29 -2.16 9.33
N CYS A 27 -4.27 -3.49 9.18
CA CYS A 27 -5.14 -4.39 9.96
C CYS A 27 -5.01 -4.12 11.46
N GLY A 28 -3.79 -3.94 11.97
CA GLY A 28 -3.51 -3.64 13.38
C GLY A 28 -3.84 -2.20 13.80
N SER A 29 -3.90 -1.26 12.86
CA SER A 29 -4.24 0.15 13.15
C SER A 29 -5.75 0.38 13.34
N VAL A 30 -6.59 -0.53 12.85
CA VAL A 30 -8.05 -0.41 12.92
C VAL A 30 -8.53 -0.69 14.34
N ARG A 31 -9.10 0.32 15.00
CA ARG A 31 -9.59 0.24 16.40
C ARG A 31 -10.76 -0.73 16.61
N ASN A 32 -11.51 -1.03 15.57
CA ASN A 32 -12.64 -1.94 15.67
C ASN A 32 -12.16 -3.38 15.48
N ASP A 33 -12.10 -4.15 16.57
CA ASP A 33 -11.60 -5.53 16.59
C ASP A 33 -12.30 -6.44 15.58
N ARG A 34 -13.60 -6.26 15.32
CA ARG A 34 -14.32 -7.09 14.34
C ARG A 34 -13.82 -6.83 12.93
N ILE A 35 -13.60 -5.56 12.60
CA ILE A 35 -13.09 -5.14 11.29
C ILE A 35 -11.63 -5.57 11.16
N SER A 36 -10.80 -5.29 12.17
CA SER A 36 -9.38 -5.69 12.22
C SER A 36 -9.22 -7.19 11.99
N ASN A 37 -9.94 -8.03 12.73
CA ASN A 37 -9.89 -9.49 12.57
C ASN A 37 -10.35 -9.97 11.18
N ALA A 38 -11.36 -9.30 10.59
CA ALA A 38 -11.82 -9.61 9.24
C ALA A 38 -10.74 -9.27 8.20
N LEU A 39 -10.05 -8.13 8.36
CA LEU A 39 -8.94 -7.75 7.49
C LEU A 39 -7.75 -8.70 7.62
N TYR A 40 -7.34 -9.06 8.85
CA TYR A 40 -6.30 -10.06 9.08
C TYR A 40 -6.62 -11.41 8.44
N SER A 41 -7.90 -11.79 8.41
CA SER A 41 -8.34 -13.01 7.73
C SER A 41 -8.31 -12.86 6.21
N ALA A 42 -8.62 -11.65 5.71
CA ALA A 42 -8.62 -11.33 4.29
C ALA A 42 -7.22 -11.35 3.67
N ILE A 43 -6.16 -11.02 4.42
CA ILE A 43 -4.79 -10.96 3.88
C ILE A 43 -4.08 -12.33 3.84
N LYS A 44 -4.65 -13.40 4.38
CA LYS A 44 -3.98 -14.71 4.47
C LYS A 44 -4.16 -15.56 3.21
N GLY A 45 -3.08 -16.01 2.59
CA GLY A 45 -3.12 -16.99 1.49
C GLY A 45 -3.47 -16.39 0.12
N ARG A 46 -3.74 -17.25 -0.87
CA ARG A 46 -3.96 -16.80 -2.27
C ARG A 46 -5.14 -15.84 -2.38
N GLY A 47 -4.98 -14.81 -3.21
CA GLY A 47 -6.00 -13.78 -3.43
C GLY A 47 -6.17 -12.79 -2.26
N ALA A 48 -5.16 -12.68 -1.38
CA ALA A 48 -5.12 -11.75 -0.25
C ALA A 48 -5.50 -10.31 -0.63
N PHE A 49 -4.84 -9.76 -1.64
CA PHE A 49 -5.06 -8.39 -2.11
C PHE A 49 -6.50 -8.12 -2.52
N ARG A 50 -7.12 -9.03 -3.29
CA ARG A 50 -8.51 -8.85 -3.72
C ARG A 50 -9.47 -8.89 -2.53
N ARG A 51 -9.35 -9.92 -1.67
CA ARG A 51 -10.21 -10.06 -0.49
C ARG A 51 -10.05 -8.91 0.49
N PHE A 52 -8.84 -8.39 0.63
CA PHE A 52 -8.58 -7.22 1.46
C PHE A 52 -9.33 -6.00 0.92
N LYS A 53 -9.22 -5.68 -0.39
CA LYS A 53 -10.00 -4.59 -1.00
C LYS A 53 -11.51 -4.80 -0.83
N ASP A 54 -12.00 -6.01 -1.04
CA ASP A 54 -13.42 -6.33 -0.85
C ASP A 54 -13.87 -6.08 0.61
N ALA A 55 -13.00 -6.40 1.59
CA ALA A 55 -13.28 -6.13 2.99
C ALA A 55 -13.23 -4.62 3.33
N ILE A 56 -12.26 -3.89 2.78
CA ILE A 56 -12.18 -2.44 2.90
C ILE A 56 -13.48 -1.77 2.41
N HIS A 57 -13.99 -2.21 1.25
CA HIS A 57 -15.26 -1.73 0.72
C HIS A 57 -16.47 -2.14 1.56
N ARG A 58 -16.51 -3.41 2.00
CA ARG A 58 -17.60 -3.93 2.83
C ARG A 58 -17.78 -3.14 4.13
N TYR A 59 -16.69 -2.67 4.72
CA TYR A 59 -16.72 -1.92 5.98
C TYR A 59 -16.68 -0.40 5.80
N SER A 60 -16.68 0.08 4.55
CA SER A 60 -16.66 1.51 4.22
C SER A 60 -15.49 2.27 4.87
N ILE A 61 -14.30 1.68 4.83
CA ILE A 61 -13.05 2.23 5.40
C ILE A 61 -11.99 2.55 4.34
N GLU A 62 -12.42 2.73 3.09
CA GLU A 62 -11.57 3.06 1.93
C GLU A 62 -10.70 4.28 2.20
N ASP A 63 -11.29 5.36 2.69
CA ASP A 63 -10.57 6.62 2.93
C ASP A 63 -9.48 6.45 3.98
N SER A 64 -9.78 5.67 5.03
CA SER A 64 -8.80 5.34 6.08
C SER A 64 -7.65 4.52 5.52
N TRP A 65 -7.96 3.54 4.66
CA TRP A 65 -6.97 2.73 3.99
C TRP A 65 -6.09 3.55 3.04
N TYR A 66 -6.68 4.38 2.18
CA TYR A 66 -5.92 5.19 1.23
C TYR A 66 -5.00 6.19 1.92
N LYS A 67 -5.50 6.85 2.99
CA LYS A 67 -4.67 7.74 3.80
C LYS A 67 -3.51 6.98 4.45
N PHE A 68 -3.78 5.84 5.08
CA PHE A 68 -2.74 5.04 5.72
C PHE A 68 -1.68 4.55 4.72
N ARG A 69 -2.13 4.01 3.59
CA ARG A 69 -1.27 3.52 2.52
C ARG A 69 -0.38 4.63 1.96
N TYR A 70 -0.96 5.82 1.72
CA TYR A 70 -0.21 6.96 1.23
C TYR A 70 0.90 7.36 2.19
N GLU A 71 0.60 7.51 3.48
CA GLU A 71 1.61 7.86 4.49
C GLU A 71 2.71 6.80 4.62
N ALA A 72 2.36 5.51 4.53
CA ALA A 72 3.35 4.43 4.59
C ALA A 72 4.26 4.42 3.36
N LEU A 73 3.70 4.56 2.16
CA LEU A 73 4.49 4.63 0.92
C LEU A 73 5.37 5.88 0.86
N LYS A 74 4.86 7.01 1.36
CA LYS A 74 5.63 8.25 1.47
C LYS A 74 6.87 8.06 2.34
N LYS A 75 6.73 7.42 3.50
CA LYS A 75 7.88 7.11 4.38
C LYS A 75 8.90 6.23 3.67
N LEU A 76 8.46 5.16 3.02
CA LEU A 76 9.36 4.27 2.24
C LEU A 76 10.07 5.02 1.11
N ALA A 77 9.37 5.92 0.42
CA ALA A 77 9.97 6.72 -0.65
C ALA A 77 11.02 7.70 -0.10
N VAL A 78 10.76 8.32 1.05
CA VAL A 78 11.71 9.19 1.74
C VAL A 78 12.95 8.41 2.19
N GLU A 79 12.75 7.30 2.90
CA GLU A 79 13.85 6.43 3.35
C GLU A 79 14.71 5.96 2.17
N TRP A 80 14.07 5.53 1.08
CA TRP A 80 14.79 5.11 -0.12
C TRP A 80 15.59 6.26 -0.75
N CYS A 81 15.02 7.47 -0.83
CA CYS A 81 15.74 8.64 -1.34
C CYS A 81 16.94 8.99 -0.46
N GLU A 82 16.79 8.95 0.87
CA GLU A 82 17.87 9.22 1.82
C GLU A 82 19.00 8.20 1.72
N GLU A 83 18.67 6.90 1.65
CA GLU A 83 19.65 5.82 1.46
C GLU A 83 20.44 5.96 0.15
N ASN A 84 19.83 6.54 -0.88
CA ASN A 84 20.43 6.71 -2.21
C ASN A 84 20.99 8.12 -2.44
N GLY A 85 20.94 9.02 -1.44
CA GLY A 85 21.41 10.40 -1.54
C GLY A 85 20.64 11.26 -2.56
N ILE A 86 19.39 10.90 -2.84
CA ILE A 86 18.53 11.60 -3.80
C ILE A 86 17.77 12.71 -3.08
N SER A 87 17.93 13.94 -3.55
CA SER A 87 17.12 15.07 -3.06
C SER A 87 15.68 14.94 -3.55
N TYR A 88 14.72 14.94 -2.63
CA TYR A 88 13.29 14.94 -2.94
C TYR A 88 12.65 16.27 -2.55
N VAL A 89 11.62 16.68 -3.31
CA VAL A 89 10.82 17.87 -3.00
C VAL A 89 9.44 17.40 -2.57
N GLU A 90 9.06 17.71 -1.34
CA GLU A 90 7.72 17.42 -0.84
C GLU A 90 6.74 18.40 -1.51
N THR A 91 6.06 17.95 -2.57
CA THR A 91 4.95 18.69 -3.14
C THR A 91 3.77 18.60 -2.18
N GLN A 92 3.58 19.63 -1.36
CA GLN A 92 2.36 19.81 -0.60
C GLN A 92 1.23 20.03 -1.62
N GLY A 93 0.37 19.03 -1.77
CA GLY A 93 -0.84 19.15 -2.57
C GLY A 93 -1.59 20.42 -2.17
N GLY A 94 -1.85 21.27 -3.16
CA GLY A 94 -2.29 22.65 -2.99
C GLY A 94 -3.55 22.81 -2.13
N ASN A 95 -3.57 23.99 -1.50
CA ASN A 95 -4.68 24.66 -0.82
C ASN A 95 -6.03 24.55 -1.52
#